data_AF-A0A7J5UJ91-F1
#
_entry.id   AF-A0A7J5UJ91-F1
#
_cell.length_a   1.000
_cell.length_b   1.000
_cell.length_c   1.000
_cell.angle_alpha   90.00
_cell.angle_beta   90.00
_cell.angle_gamma   90.00
#
_symmetry.space_group_name_H-M   'P 1'
#
loop_
_entity.id
_entity.type
_entity.pdbx_description
1 polymer ?
#
loop_
_entity_poly.entity_id
_entity_poly.type
_entity_poly.pdbx_seq_one_letter_code
_entity_poly.pdbx_strand_id
1 'polypeptide(L)'
;MHHDDVPTLVELAPETRTIAEAYFEIGRCEGWCAGYAAAEADDERRWGQLARLLRGGVPYDELCERRGEHARAVRHRALMRERGITA
;
A
#
# COMPACT_ATOMS: atom_id res chain seq x y z
N MET A 1 25.40 -8.38 -17.65
CA MET A 1 26.25 -9.55 -17.39
C MET A 1 25.83 -10.59 -18.43
N HIS A 2 26.69 -10.91 -19.39
CA HIS A 2 26.37 -11.95 -20.37
C HIS A 2 26.42 -13.30 -19.64
N HIS A 3 25.34 -14.06 -19.69
CA HIS A 3 25.19 -15.35 -19.01
C HIS A 3 25.61 -16.53 -19.91
N ASP A 4 26.40 -16.26 -20.95
CA ASP A 4 26.71 -17.23 -21.99
C ASP A 4 27.53 -18.43 -21.46
N ASP A 5 28.15 -18.28 -20.28
CA ASP A 5 28.90 -19.33 -19.58
C ASP A 5 28.10 -20.05 -18.46
N VAL A 6 26.83 -19.69 -18.23
CA VAL A 6 26.00 -20.33 -17.18
C VAL A 6 25.16 -21.46 -17.81
N PRO A 7 25.36 -22.72 -17.37
CA PRO A 7 24.57 -23.84 -17.88
C PRO A 7 23.08 -23.62 -17.63
N THR A 8 22.26 -23.96 -18.61
CA THR A 8 20.82 -24.03 -18.45
C THR A 8 20.44 -25.19 -17.52
N LEU A 9 19.25 -25.13 -16.90
CA LEU A 9 18.76 -26.18 -15.99
C LEU A 9 18.80 -27.59 -16.60
N VAL A 10 18.54 -27.70 -17.91
CA VAL A 10 18.54 -28.99 -18.62
C VAL A 10 19.94 -29.55 -18.85
N GLU A 11 20.97 -28.71 -18.85
CA GLU A 11 22.38 -29.08 -19.01
C GLU A 11 23.01 -29.52 -17.67
N LEU A 12 22.36 -29.25 -16.54
CA LEU A 12 22.82 -29.67 -15.22
C LEU A 12 22.60 -31.16 -14.98
N ALA A 13 23.54 -31.77 -14.25
CA ALA A 13 23.39 -33.11 -13.68
C ALA A 13 22.15 -33.16 -12.74
N PRO A 14 21.46 -34.30 -12.61
CA PRO A 14 20.20 -34.40 -11.88
C PRO A 14 20.26 -33.91 -10.42
N GLU A 15 21.35 -34.22 -9.71
CA GLU A 15 21.55 -33.82 -8.32
C GLU A 15 21.73 -32.29 -8.19
N THR A 16 22.55 -31.71 -9.06
CA THR A 16 22.76 -30.25 -9.13
C THR A 16 21.49 -29.51 -9.52
N ARG A 17 20.69 -30.07 -10.45
CA ARG A 17 19.40 -29.51 -10.84
C ARG A 17 18.43 -29.47 -9.66
N THR A 18 18.34 -30.56 -8.91
CA THR A 18 17.47 -30.64 -7.71
C THR A 18 17.83 -29.55 -6.70
N ILE A 19 19.13 -29.33 -6.47
CA ILE A 19 19.60 -28.25 -5.60
C ILE A 19 19.21 -26.88 -6.17
N ALA A 20 19.46 -26.63 -7.46
CA ALA A 20 19.14 -25.36 -8.10
C ALA A 20 17.64 -25.02 -8.04
N GLU A 21 16.78 -26.01 -8.27
CA GLU A 21 15.31 -25.87 -8.15
C GLU A 21 14.89 -25.55 -6.72
N ALA A 22 15.46 -26.23 -5.72
CA ALA A 22 15.17 -25.95 -4.31
C ALA A 22 15.56 -24.52 -3.92
N TYR A 23 16.74 -24.05 -4.34
CA TYR A 23 17.17 -22.66 -4.08
C TYR A 23 16.28 -21.64 -4.79
N PHE A 24 15.85 -21.93 -6.03
CA PHE A 24 14.92 -21.07 -6.74
C PHE A 24 13.58 -20.96 -6.00
N GLU A 25 13.01 -22.07 -5.53
CA GLU A 25 11.74 -22.07 -4.82
C GLU A 25 11.82 -21.34 -3.46
N ILE A 26 12.92 -21.53 -2.72
CA ILE A 26 13.17 -20.78 -1.48
C ILE A 26 13.25 -19.28 -1.79
N GLY A 27 14.09 -18.89 -2.75
CA GLY A 27 14.25 -17.49 -3.13
C GLY A 27 12.95 -16.86 -3.65
N ARG A 28 12.12 -17.62 -4.37
CA ARG A 28 10.81 -17.18 -4.85
C ARG A 28 9.86 -16.92 -3.68
N CYS A 29 9.78 -17.84 -2.72
CA CYS A 29 8.94 -17.69 -1.53
C CYS A 29 9.40 -16.50 -0.68
N GLU A 30 10.69 -16.41 -0.37
CA GLU A 30 11.27 -15.32 0.42
C GLU A 30 11.10 -13.96 -0.27
N GLY A 31 11.36 -13.91 -1.57
CA GLY A 31 11.18 -12.70 -2.38
C GLY A 31 9.73 -12.24 -2.41
N TRP A 32 8.76 -13.16 -2.49
CA TRP A 32 7.34 -12.84 -2.42
C TRP A 32 6.96 -12.23 -1.05
N CYS A 33 7.36 -12.89 0.04
CA CYS A 33 7.11 -12.40 1.40
C CYS A 33 7.74 -11.02 1.63
N ALA A 34 8.98 -10.82 1.19
CA ALA A 34 9.68 -9.54 1.30
C ALA A 34 8.99 -8.43 0.48
N GLY A 35 8.58 -8.75 -0.75
CA GLY A 35 7.85 -7.83 -1.61
C GLY A 35 6.50 -7.43 -1.03
N TYR A 36 5.77 -8.39 -0.47
CA TYR A 36 4.49 -8.14 0.19
C TYR A 36 4.66 -7.24 1.43
N ALA A 37 5.63 -7.53 2.30
CA ALA A 37 5.94 -6.70 3.47
C ALA A 37 6.36 -5.27 3.07
N ALA A 38 7.14 -5.13 1.99
CA ALA A 38 7.52 -3.81 1.47
C ALA A 38 6.31 -3.03 0.94
N ALA A 39 5.37 -3.69 0.28
CA ALA A 39 4.13 -3.09 -0.21
C ALA A 39 3.23 -2.62 0.94
N GLU A 40 3.03 -3.45 1.97
CA GLU A 40 2.28 -3.07 3.18
C GLU A 40 2.92 -1.87 3.89
N ALA A 41 4.24 -1.86 4.03
CA ALA A 41 4.95 -0.75 4.64
C ALA A 41 4.83 0.55 3.83
N ASP A 42 4.74 0.47 2.50
CA ASP A 42 4.51 1.65 1.66
C ASP A 42 3.08 2.18 1.77
N ASP A 43 2.10 1.28 1.77
CA ASP A 43 0.70 1.66 1.93
C ASP A 43 0.46 2.32 3.29
N GLU A 44 1.00 1.76 4.38
CA GLU A 44 0.93 2.34 5.72
C GLU A 44 1.57 3.75 5.77
N ARG A 45 2.73 3.94 5.13
CA ARG A 45 3.35 5.28 5.03
C ARG A 45 2.45 6.25 4.28
N ARG A 46 1.87 5.83 3.17
CA ARG A 46 1.02 6.67 2.32
C ARG A 46 -0.27 7.08 3.05
N TRP A 47 -0.94 6.14 3.70
CA TRP A 47 -2.12 6.42 4.52
C TRP A 47 -1.78 7.27 5.73
N GLY A 48 -0.66 7.00 6.41
CA GLY A 48 -0.17 7.82 7.51
C GLY A 48 0.09 9.28 7.11
N GLN A 49 0.66 9.50 5.92
CA GLN A 49 0.86 10.84 5.36
C GLN A 49 -0.48 11.53 5.05
N LEU A 50 -1.41 10.83 4.40
CA LEU A 50 -2.73 11.37 4.09
C LEU A 50 -3.50 11.72 5.37
N ALA A 51 -3.50 10.84 6.37
CA ALA A 51 -4.14 11.09 7.66
C ALA A 51 -3.55 12.31 8.37
N ARG A 52 -2.23 12.53 8.28
CA ARG A 52 -1.59 13.74 8.81
C ARG A 52 -2.05 15.00 8.10
N LEU A 53 -2.14 14.97 6.77
CA LEU A 53 -2.65 16.09 5.97
C LEU A 53 -4.11 16.41 6.31
N LEU A 54 -4.96 15.38 6.42
CA LEU A 54 -6.37 15.54 6.75
C LEU A 54 -6.59 16.07 8.17
N ARG A 55 -5.81 15.61 9.16
CA ARG A 55 -5.85 16.13 10.54
C ARG A 55 -5.47 17.61 10.65
N GLY A 56 -4.63 18.11 9.75
CA GLY A 56 -4.29 19.53 9.68
C GLY A 56 -5.32 20.39 8.95
N GLY A 57 -6.32 19.78 8.31
CA GLY A 57 -7.36 20.47 7.56
C GLY A 57 -8.46 21.03 8.46
N VAL A 58 -9.10 22.11 8.00
CA VAL A 58 -10.31 22.64 8.63
C VAL A 58 -11.50 21.79 8.15
N PRO A 59 -12.37 21.30 9.05
CA PRO A 59 -13.59 20.58 8.67
C PRO A 59 -14.40 21.35 7.62
N TYR A 60 -15.02 20.63 6.69
CA TYR A 60 -15.69 21.25 5.54
C TYR A 60 -16.85 22.17 5.94
N ASP A 61 -17.61 21.79 6.97
CA ASP A 61 -18.68 22.64 7.51
C ASP A 61 -18.12 23.93 8.11
N GLU A 62 -17.02 23.87 8.86
CA GLU A 62 -16.32 25.08 9.34
C GLU A 62 -15.82 25.96 8.19
N LEU A 63 -15.31 25.39 7.10
CA LEU A 63 -14.92 26.15 5.91
C LEU A 63 -16.13 26.85 5.27
N CYS A 64 -17.28 26.18 5.19
CA CYS A 64 -18.52 26.77 4.71
C CYS A 64 -18.96 27.93 5.60
N GLU A 65 -18.90 27.78 6.93
CA GLU A 65 -19.21 28.87 7.87
C GLU A 65 -18.30 30.09 7.63
N ARG A 66 -16.98 29.88 7.50
CA ARG A 66 -16.01 30.96 7.23
C ARG A 66 -16.27 31.70 5.90
N ARG A 67 -16.89 31.02 4.93
CA ARG A 67 -17.26 31.58 3.62
C ARG A 67 -18.67 32.19 3.59
N GLY A 68 -19.42 32.15 4.69
CA GLY A 68 -20.81 32.60 4.76
C GLY A 68 -21.83 31.61 4.14
N GLU A 69 -21.40 30.40 3.83
CA GLU A 69 -22.23 29.35 3.22
C GLU A 69 -23.00 28.53 4.28
N HIS A 70 -23.69 29.19 5.21
CA HIS A 70 -24.30 28.56 6.40
C HIS A 70 -25.24 27.39 6.08
N ALA A 71 -26.09 27.54 5.05
CA ALA A 71 -27.01 26.47 4.65
C ALA A 71 -26.26 25.21 4.17
N ARG A 72 -25.07 25.38 3.58
CA ARG A 72 -24.22 24.27 3.14
C ARG A 72 -23.57 23.58 4.34
N ALA A 73 -23.11 24.34 5.34
CA ALA A 73 -22.60 23.80 6.59
C ALA A 73 -23.64 22.95 7.34
N VAL A 74 -24.88 23.44 7.45
CA VAL A 74 -25.99 22.71 8.08
C VAL A 74 -26.29 21.39 7.36
N ARG A 75 -26.37 21.41 6.02
CA ARG A 75 -26.58 20.19 5.22
C ARG A 75 -25.45 19.18 5.41
N HIS A 76 -24.20 19.65 5.45
CA HIS A 76 -23.05 18.78 5.69
C HIS A 76 -23.12 18.10 7.07
N ARG A 77 -23.41 18.86 8.14
CA ARG A 77 -23.57 18.30 9.50
C ARG A 77 -24.74 17.32 9.59
N ALA A 78 -25.83 17.56 8.85
CA ALA A 78 -26.95 16.63 8.79
C ALA A 78 -26.55 15.31 8.10
N LEU A 79 -25.88 15.40 6.96
CA LEU A 79 -25.39 14.23 6.23
C LEU A 79 -24.39 13.40 7.06
N MET A 80 -23.44 14.05 7.74
CA MET A 80 -22.47 13.34 8.58
C MET A 80 -23.15 12.59 9.72
N ARG A 81 -24.15 13.21 10.37
CA ARG A 81 -24.97 12.54 11.39
C ARG A 81 -25.76 11.36 10.83
N GLU A 82 -26.40 11.52 9.67
CA GLU A 82 -27.11 10.43 8.99
C GLU A 82 -26.21 9.23 8.69
N ARG A 83 -24.94 9.50 8.35
CA ARG A 83 -23.93 8.49 8.05
C ARG A 83 -23.27 7.88 9.30
N GLY A 84 -23.63 8.33 10.51
CA GLY A 84 -22.98 7.91 11.75
C GLY A 84 -21.53 8.39 11.88
N ILE A 85 -21.16 9.42 11.12
CA ILE A 85 -19.82 10.03 11.17
C ILE A 85 -19.90 11.20 12.16
N THR A 86 -19.54 10.92 13.40
CA THR A 86 -19.38 11.95 14.45
C THR A 86 -17.91 12.28 14.61
N ALA A 87 -17.59 13.58 14.55
CA ALA A 87 -16.26 14.11 14.83
C ALA A 87 -15.87 13.91 16.31
#